data_AF-A0A7C9ABM2-F1
#
_entry.id   AF-A0A7C9ABM2-F1
#
_cell.length_a   1.000
_cell.length_b   1.000
_cell.length_c   1.000
_cell.angle_alpha   90.00
_cell.angle_beta   90.00
_cell.angle_gamma   90.00
#
_symmetry.space_group_name_H-M   'P 1'
#
loop_
_entity.id
_entity.type
_entity.pdbx_description
1 polymer ?
#
loop_
_entity_poly.entity_id
_entity_poly.type
_entity_poly.pdbx_seq_one_letter_code
_entity_poly.pdbx_strand_id
1 'polypeptide(L)'
;TQARMAQALADLNEREFRAQQEQEERHRIAEAMETEMKRWAAGKEGNLRALLSSLQQVLSPELGWKPVALTDLITSSQVKIAYKKAALCVHPDKVQQKGANLEQKYVAEKVFDLLKEAWNKFNAEELR
;
A
#
# COMPACT_ATOMS: atom_id res chain seq x y z
N THR A 1 7.65 49.43 7.23
CA THR A 1 8.07 49.52 8.65
C THR A 1 8.75 48.22 9.04
N GLN A 2 9.76 48.27 9.91
CA GLN A 2 10.49 47.08 10.39
C GLN A 2 9.56 46.01 10.99
N ALA A 3 8.45 46.41 11.60
CA ALA A 3 7.42 45.50 12.12
C ALA A 3 6.80 44.57 11.06
N ARG A 4 6.56 45.05 9.83
CA ARG A 4 6.03 44.20 8.75
C ARG A 4 7.04 43.18 8.25
N MET A 5 8.33 43.53 8.25
CA MET A 5 9.41 42.61 7.89
C MET A 5 9.60 41.53 8.95
N ALA A 6 9.57 41.89 10.24
CA ALA A 6 9.67 40.94 11.35
C ALA A 6 8.49 39.94 11.36
N GLN A 7 7.28 40.42 11.11
CA GLN A 7 6.10 39.56 11.01
C GLN A 7 6.19 38.58 9.83
N ALA A 8 6.63 39.04 8.64
CA ALA A 8 6.81 38.16 7.49
C ALA A 8 7.88 37.06 7.73
N LEU A 9 8.95 37.37 8.47
CA LEU A 9 9.96 36.38 8.86
C LEU A 9 9.40 35.35 9.86
N ALA A 10 8.60 35.79 10.83
CA ALA A 10 7.95 34.88 11.78
C ALA A 10 6.95 33.94 11.07
N ASP A 11 6.13 34.47 10.17
CA ASP A 11 5.17 33.69 9.38
C ASP A 11 5.87 32.66 8.48
N LEU A 12 7.01 33.02 7.88
CA LEU A 12 7.81 32.10 7.07
C LEU A 12 8.39 30.97 7.94
N ASN A 13 9.04 31.32 9.05
CA ASN A 13 9.63 30.32 9.96
C ASN A 13 8.57 29.37 10.51
N GLU A 14 7.37 29.86 10.83
CA GLU A 14 6.28 29.02 11.31
C GLU A 14 5.80 28.03 10.22
N ARG A 15 5.69 28.48 8.97
CA ARG A 15 5.31 27.61 7.84
C ARG A 15 6.37 26.55 7.57
N GLU A 16 7.64 26.93 7.54
CA GLU A 16 8.75 26.00 7.34
C GLU A 16 8.81 24.97 8.48
N PHE A 17 8.64 25.40 9.73
CA PHE A 17 8.61 24.50 10.88
C PHE A 17 7.44 23.50 10.79
N ARG A 18 6.23 23.97 10.43
CA ARG A 18 5.07 23.08 10.22
C ARG A 18 5.30 22.09 9.09
N ALA A 19 5.83 22.56 7.95
CA ALA A 19 6.14 21.69 6.81
C ALA A 19 7.19 20.62 7.17
N GLN A 20 8.21 21.00 7.96
CA GLN A 20 9.21 20.06 8.46
C GLN A 20 8.61 19.01 9.38
N GLN A 21 7.74 19.40 10.32
CA GLN A 21 7.04 18.46 11.20
C GLN A 21 6.13 17.50 10.43
N GLU A 22 5.37 18.00 9.45
CA GLU A 22 4.54 17.15 8.58
C GLU A 22 5.38 16.16 7.77
N GLN A 23 6.54 16.60 7.27
CA GLN A 23 7.46 15.75 6.52
C GLN A 23 8.10 14.66 7.40
N GLU A 24 8.50 15.00 8.63
CA GLU A 24 9.04 14.06 9.60
C GLU A 24 8.00 13.00 9.98
N GLU A 25 6.76 13.41 10.22
CA GLU A 25 5.67 12.48 10.53
C GLU A 25 5.38 11.53 9.36
N ARG A 26 5.32 12.07 8.14
CA ARG A 26 5.19 11.27 6.92
C ARG A 26 6.31 10.23 6.78
N HIS A 27 7.55 10.63 7.10
CA HIS A 27 8.70 9.73 7.05
C HIS A 27 8.60 8.61 8.08
N ARG A 28 8.27 8.95 9.34
CA ARG A 28 8.09 7.96 10.42
C ARG A 28 7.01 6.94 10.08
N ILE A 29 5.87 7.42 9.56
CA ILE A 29 4.79 6.56 9.10
C ILE A 29 5.28 5.63 7.98
N ALA A 30 5.96 6.17 6.97
CA ALA A 30 6.48 5.38 5.85
C ALA A 30 7.47 4.30 6.31
N GLU A 31 8.37 4.58 7.25
CA GLU A 31 9.31 3.60 7.81
C GLU A 31 8.61 2.47 8.56
N ALA A 32 7.59 2.82 9.37
CA ALA A 32 6.79 1.84 10.08
C ALA A 32 6.03 0.92 9.11
N MET A 33 5.40 1.50 8.08
CA MET A 33 4.68 0.74 7.05
C MET A 33 5.62 -0.12 6.20
N GLU A 34 6.79 0.39 5.81
CA GLU A 34 7.80 -0.39 5.08
C GLU A 34 8.26 -1.60 5.89
N THR A 35 8.48 -1.43 7.20
CA THR A 35 8.89 -2.51 8.10
C THR A 35 7.83 -3.60 8.20
N GLU A 36 6.56 -3.21 8.40
CA GLU A 36 5.44 -4.15 8.45
C GLU A 36 5.24 -4.84 7.10
N MET A 37 5.40 -4.12 5.99
CA MET A 37 5.27 -4.68 4.65
C MET A 37 6.36 -5.69 4.32
N LYS A 38 7.60 -5.42 4.71
CA LYS A 38 8.71 -6.39 4.61
C LYS A 38 8.43 -7.63 5.44
N ARG A 39 7.97 -7.47 6.69
CA ARG A 39 7.61 -8.60 7.55
C ARG A 39 6.51 -9.45 6.95
N TRP A 40 5.46 -8.82 6.42
CA TRP A 40 4.35 -9.54 5.81
C TRP A 40 4.76 -10.28 4.54
N ALA A 41 5.59 -9.66 3.69
CA ALA A 41 6.03 -10.23 2.43
C ALA A 41 7.08 -11.33 2.60
N ALA A 42 7.87 -11.29 3.69
CA ALA A 42 8.95 -12.23 3.97
C ALA A 42 8.53 -13.70 3.80
N GLY A 43 9.21 -14.40 2.89
CA GLY A 43 8.96 -15.81 2.57
C GLY A 43 7.76 -16.07 1.66
N LYS A 44 7.07 -15.01 1.22
CA LYS A 44 5.92 -15.06 0.30
C LYS A 44 6.20 -14.31 -1.01
N GLU A 45 7.36 -13.69 -1.15
CA GLU A 45 7.73 -12.90 -2.33
C GLU A 45 7.66 -13.76 -3.60
N GLY A 46 6.98 -13.24 -4.62
CA GLY A 46 6.75 -13.97 -5.87
C GLY A 46 5.79 -15.17 -5.78
N ASN A 47 5.25 -15.52 -4.60
CA ASN A 47 4.22 -16.55 -4.46
C ASN A 47 2.83 -15.93 -4.40
N LEU A 48 2.18 -15.84 -5.57
CA LEU A 48 0.89 -15.18 -5.71
C LEU A 48 -0.20 -15.78 -4.80
N ARG A 49 -0.23 -17.10 -4.61
CA ARG A 49 -1.23 -17.76 -3.75
C ARG A 49 -1.04 -17.41 -2.28
N ALA A 50 0.20 -17.38 -1.82
CA ALA A 50 0.54 -17.01 -0.45
C ALA A 50 0.23 -15.53 -0.15
N LEU A 51 0.52 -14.63 -1.10
CA LEU A 51 0.19 -13.22 -0.98
C LEU A 51 -1.33 -13.03 -0.92
N LEU A 52 -2.08 -13.56 -1.89
CA LEU A 52 -3.54 -13.40 -1.96
C LEU A 52 -4.27 -13.94 -0.71
N SER A 53 -3.85 -15.10 -0.20
CA SER A 53 -4.50 -15.72 0.97
C SER A 53 -4.19 -15.03 2.31
N SER A 54 -3.23 -14.10 2.33
CA SER A 54 -2.82 -13.38 3.54
C SER A 54 -2.98 -11.85 3.43
N LEU A 55 -3.64 -11.35 2.38
CA LEU A 55 -3.88 -9.92 2.17
C LEU A 55 -4.65 -9.24 3.31
N GLN A 56 -5.54 -9.95 3.98
CA GLN A 56 -6.32 -9.45 5.13
C GLN A 56 -5.46 -9.07 6.35
N GLN A 57 -4.19 -9.47 6.37
CA GLN A 57 -3.26 -9.09 7.45
C GLN A 57 -2.77 -7.65 7.31
N VAL A 58 -2.79 -7.10 6.09
CA VAL A 58 -2.22 -5.78 5.78
C VAL A 58 -3.23 -4.82 5.15
N LEU A 59 -4.21 -5.33 4.40
CA LEU A 59 -5.26 -4.49 3.82
C LEU A 59 -6.33 -4.16 4.85
N SER A 60 -6.62 -2.88 4.99
CA SER A 60 -7.71 -2.41 5.84
C SER A 60 -9.07 -2.83 5.26
N PRO A 61 -10.06 -3.21 6.11
CA PRO A 61 -11.39 -3.66 5.67
C PRO A 61 -12.12 -2.68 4.75
N GLU A 62 -11.86 -1.38 4.88
CA GLU A 62 -12.45 -0.29 4.11
C GLU A 62 -12.12 -0.39 2.61
N LEU A 63 -10.96 -0.98 2.28
CA LEU A 63 -10.56 -1.24 0.90
C LEU A 63 -11.38 -2.37 0.25
N GLY A 64 -12.25 -3.04 1.00
CA GLY A 64 -13.27 -3.96 0.47
C GLY A 64 -12.70 -5.33 0.08
N TRP A 65 -11.49 -5.65 0.55
CA TRP A 65 -10.91 -6.97 0.38
C TRP A 65 -11.69 -7.99 1.22
N LYS A 66 -11.98 -9.15 0.62
CA LYS A 66 -12.55 -10.29 1.32
C LYS A 66 -11.47 -11.37 1.43
N PRO A 67 -11.18 -11.89 2.64
CA PRO A 67 -10.22 -12.97 2.81
C PRO A 67 -10.53 -14.16 1.90
N VAL A 68 -9.49 -14.75 1.31
CA VAL A 68 -9.59 -15.91 0.41
C VAL A 68 -8.72 -17.02 0.99
N ALA A 69 -9.29 -18.20 1.20
CA ALA A 69 -8.52 -19.34 1.71
C ALA A 69 -7.64 -19.95 0.62
N LEU A 70 -6.56 -20.66 1.00
CA LEU A 70 -5.73 -21.39 0.04
C LEU A 70 -6.52 -22.48 -0.72
N THR A 71 -7.54 -23.06 -0.09
CA THR A 71 -8.48 -24.00 -0.71
C THR A 71 -9.26 -23.38 -1.87
N ASP A 72 -9.43 -22.05 -1.86
CA ASP A 72 -10.09 -21.29 -2.92
C ASP A 72 -9.08 -20.75 -3.96
N LEU A 73 -7.82 -21.17 -3.90
CA LEU A 73 -6.72 -20.75 -4.78
C LEU A 73 -5.98 -21.95 -5.42
N ILE A 74 -6.65 -23.11 -5.50
CA ILE A 74 -6.04 -24.35 -6.03
C ILE A 74 -5.79 -24.20 -7.54
N THR A 75 -6.85 -23.91 -8.30
CA THR A 75 -6.78 -23.81 -9.76
C THR A 75 -6.31 -22.43 -10.21
N SER A 76 -5.68 -22.39 -11.39
CA SER A 76 -5.20 -21.15 -11.98
C SER A 76 -6.33 -20.16 -12.23
N SER A 77 -7.51 -20.62 -12.66
CA SER A 77 -8.69 -19.76 -12.84
C SER A 77 -9.08 -19.04 -11.54
N GLN A 78 -9.11 -19.77 -10.41
CA GLN A 78 -9.41 -19.19 -9.11
C GLN A 78 -8.38 -18.12 -8.70
N VAL A 79 -7.08 -18.41 -8.89
CA VAL A 79 -6.00 -17.44 -8.63
C VAL A 79 -6.16 -16.19 -9.48
N LYS A 80 -6.45 -16.33 -10.78
CA LYS A 80 -6.67 -15.19 -11.69
C LYS A 80 -7.86 -14.33 -11.28
N ILE A 81 -8.95 -14.93 -10.80
CA ILE A 81 -10.12 -14.21 -10.29
C ILE A 81 -9.78 -13.45 -9.00
N ALA A 82 -9.10 -14.10 -8.05
CA ALA A 82 -8.71 -13.48 -6.78
C ALA A 82 -7.72 -12.33 -7.00
N TYR A 83 -6.73 -12.50 -7.88
CA TYR A 83 -5.79 -11.43 -8.25
C TYR A 83 -6.50 -10.21 -8.83
N LYS A 84 -7.42 -10.40 -9.79
CA LYS A 84 -8.19 -9.28 -10.36
C LYS A 84 -8.97 -8.51 -9.29
N LYS A 85 -9.58 -9.21 -8.33
CA LYS A 85 -10.28 -8.59 -7.19
C LYS A 85 -9.32 -7.82 -6.30
N ALA A 86 -8.17 -8.40 -5.98
CA ALA A 86 -7.15 -7.77 -5.14
C ALA A 86 -6.63 -6.50 -5.81
N ALA A 87 -6.25 -6.57 -7.08
CA ALA A 87 -5.76 -5.44 -7.87
C ALA A 87 -6.75 -4.27 -7.88
N LEU A 88 -8.06 -4.53 -7.97
CA LEU A 88 -9.09 -3.49 -7.88
C LEU A 88 -9.19 -2.85 -6.48
N CYS A 89 -8.96 -3.62 -5.42
CA CYS A 89 -9.00 -3.10 -4.05
C CYS A 89 -7.84 -2.14 -3.76
N VAL A 90 -6.65 -2.46 -4.30
CA VAL A 90 -5.41 -1.73 -4.02
C VAL A 90 -5.02 -0.75 -5.13
N HIS A 91 -5.81 -0.64 -6.20
CA HIS A 91 -5.54 0.29 -7.29
C HIS A 91 -5.57 1.74 -6.78
N PRO A 92 -4.61 2.61 -7.15
CA PRO A 92 -4.53 3.99 -6.63
C PRO A 92 -5.83 4.79 -6.79
N ASP A 93 -6.49 4.68 -7.95
CA ASP A 93 -7.79 5.33 -8.19
C ASP A 93 -8.88 4.88 -7.20
N LYS A 94 -8.95 3.58 -6.90
CA LYS A 94 -9.97 3.03 -6.00
C LYS A 94 -9.68 3.35 -4.54
N VAL A 95 -8.41 3.29 -4.16
CA VAL A 95 -7.92 3.71 -2.83
C VAL A 95 -8.21 5.19 -2.60
N GLN A 96 -7.98 6.04 -3.61
CA GLN A 96 -8.29 7.47 -3.55
C GLN A 96 -9.80 7.74 -3.45
N GLN A 97 -10.62 7.05 -4.24
CA GLN A 97 -12.10 7.18 -4.18
C GLN A 97 -12.68 6.81 -2.81
N LYS A 98 -12.01 5.93 -2.07
CA LYS A 98 -12.43 5.50 -0.73
C LYS A 98 -11.94 6.41 0.40
N GLY A 99 -11.25 7.51 0.08
CA GLY A 99 -10.75 8.46 1.09
C GLY A 99 -9.64 7.89 1.96
N ALA A 100 -8.83 6.96 1.42
CA ALA A 100 -7.77 6.32 2.17
C ALA A 100 -6.75 7.33 2.74
N ASN A 101 -6.32 7.07 3.98
CA ASN A 101 -5.28 7.88 4.63
C ASN A 101 -3.88 7.58 4.03
N LEU A 102 -2.86 8.26 4.53
CA LEU A 102 -1.48 8.11 4.04
C LEU A 102 -0.97 6.67 4.17
N GLU A 103 -1.22 6.03 5.32
CA GLU A 103 -0.81 4.65 5.62
C GLU A 103 -1.43 3.65 4.65
N GLN A 104 -2.75 3.75 4.46
CA GLN A 104 -3.51 2.89 3.58
C GLN A 104 -3.07 3.03 2.12
N LYS A 105 -2.75 4.26 1.68
CA LYS A 105 -2.20 4.52 0.35
C LYS A 105 -0.84 3.83 0.17
N TYR A 106 0.05 3.99 1.16
CA TYR A 106 1.36 3.38 1.14
C TYR A 106 1.28 1.85 1.08
N VAL A 107 0.48 1.26 1.96
CA VAL A 107 0.28 -0.20 2.01
C VAL A 107 -0.32 -0.71 0.71
N ALA A 108 -1.34 -0.03 0.17
CA ALA A 108 -1.96 -0.42 -1.09
C ALA A 108 -0.98 -0.37 -2.27
N GLU A 109 -0.14 0.65 -2.35
CA GLU A 109 0.92 0.77 -3.36
C GLU A 109 1.91 -0.40 -3.28
N LYS A 110 2.45 -0.67 -2.08
CA LYS A 110 3.38 -1.78 -1.87
C LYS A 110 2.77 -3.14 -2.17
N VAL A 111 1.51 -3.36 -1.75
CA VAL A 111 0.77 -4.58 -2.07
C VAL A 111 0.54 -4.71 -3.58
N PHE A 112 0.19 -3.62 -4.27
CA PHE A 112 -0.02 -3.63 -5.72
C PHE A 112 1.24 -4.08 -6.46
N ASP A 113 2.40 -3.53 -6.10
CA ASP A 113 3.68 -3.89 -6.72
C ASP A 113 4.05 -5.36 -6.48
N LEU A 114 3.95 -5.84 -5.24
CA LEU A 114 4.23 -7.24 -4.89
C LEU A 114 3.30 -8.21 -5.60
N LEU A 115 2.00 -7.88 -5.69
CA LEU A 115 1.03 -8.70 -6.41
C LEU A 115 1.30 -8.71 -7.91
N LYS A 116 1.69 -7.58 -8.50
CA LYS A 116 2.02 -7.47 -9.92
C LYS A 116 3.25 -8.29 -10.27
N GLU A 117 4.28 -8.25 -9.43
CA GLU A 117 5.49 -9.09 -9.61
C GLU A 117 5.14 -10.58 -9.54
N ALA A 118 4.42 -11.00 -8.49
CA ALA A 118 4.01 -12.38 -8.32
C ALA A 118 3.07 -12.87 -9.44
N TRP A 119 2.22 -11.99 -9.96
CA TRP A 119 1.35 -12.26 -11.12
C TRP A 119 2.15 -12.51 -12.40
N ASN A 120 3.17 -11.69 -12.66
CA ASN A 120 4.02 -11.88 -13.83
C ASN A 120 4.75 -13.22 -13.77
N LYS A 121 5.28 -13.60 -12.60
CA LYS A 121 5.90 -14.91 -12.38
C LYS A 121 4.89 -16.05 -12.55
N PHE A 122 3.72 -15.96 -11.91
CA PHE A 122 2.66 -16.96 -12.02
C PHE A 122 2.24 -17.20 -13.47
N ASN A 123 2.04 -16.13 -14.27
CA ASN A 123 1.69 -16.31 -15.68
C ASN A 123 2.84 -16.90 -16.50
N ALA A 124 4.09 -16.53 -16.22
CA ALA A 124 5.24 -17.08 -16.94
C ALA A 124 5.44 -18.59 -16.68
N GLU A 125 5.03 -19.07 -15.50
CA GLU A 125 5.04 -20.50 -15.15
C GLU A 125 3.86 -21.26 -15.77
N GLU A 126 2.67 -20.64 -15.83
CA GLU A 126 1.45 -21.24 -16.41
C GLU A 126 1.42 -21.26 -17.95
N LEU A 127 2.25 -20.44 -18.60
CA LEU A 127 2.36 -20.40 -20.06
C LEU A 127 3.44 -21.35 -20.62
N ARG A 128 4.17 -22.06 -19.76
CA ARG A 128 5.09 -23.14 -20.14
C ARG A 128 4.37 -24.48 -20.19
#